data_AF-A0A8C6QVT0-F1
#
_entry.id   AF-A0A8C6QVT0-F1
#
_cell.length_a   1.000
_cell.length_b   1.000
_cell.length_c   1.000
_cell.angle_alpha   90.00
_cell.angle_beta   90.00
_cell.angle_gamma   90.00
#
_symmetry.space_group_name_H-M   'P 1'
#
loop_
_entity.id
_entity.type
_entity.pdbx_description
1 polymer ?
#
loop_
_entity_poly.entity_id
_entity_poly.type
_entity_poly.pdbx_seq_one_letter_code
_entity_poly.pdbx_strand_id
1 'polypeptide(L)' 'MLAKTGVHHYSGNNIELGRVCTLAIIDPGDSDIIRSMPEQTGEK' A
#
# COMPACT_ATOMS: atom_id res chain seq x y z
N MET A 1 -3.23 12.02 -12.02
CA MET A 1 -4.54 11.44 -11.62
C MET A 1 -4.25 10.40 -10.55
N LEU A 2 -4.49 10.70 -9.27
CA LEU A 2 -4.15 9.82 -8.12
C LEU A 2 -5.26 8.80 -7.80
N ALA A 3 -6.37 8.82 -8.54
CA ALA A 3 -7.58 8.05 -8.24
C ALA A 3 -7.46 6.53 -8.49
N LYS A 4 -6.30 6.01 -8.89
CA LYS A 4 -6.07 4.58 -9.16
C LYS A 4 -4.99 3.95 -8.28
N THR A 5 -4.40 4.70 -7.35
CA THR A 5 -3.38 4.16 -6.45
C THR A 5 -4.06 3.64 -5.19
N GLY A 6 -4.03 2.32 -4.98
CA GLY A 6 -4.53 1.70 -3.76
C GLY A 6 -3.71 2.13 -2.54
N VAL A 7 -4.40 2.42 -1.44
CA VAL A 7 -3.77 2.71 -0.14
C VAL A 7 -4.07 1.55 0.79
N HIS A 8 -3.03 0.88 1.27
CA HIS A 8 -3.14 -0.17 2.28
C HIS A 8 -2.74 0.37 3.65
N HIS A 9 -3.63 0.24 4.64
CA HIS A 9 -3.34 0.64 6.01
C HIS A 9 -2.50 -0.43 6.69
N TYR A 10 -1.28 -0.08 7.10
CA TYR A 10 -0.46 -0.98 7.91
C TYR A 10 -0.95 -0.95 9.36
N SER A 11 -1.31 -2.12 9.90
CA SER A 11 -1.87 -2.23 11.27
C SER A 11 -0.81 -2.28 12.38
N GLY A 12 0.47 -2.44 12.04
CA GLY A 12 1.57 -2.49 13.00
C GLY A 12 2.11 -1.09 13.35
N ASN A 13 3.18 -1.04 14.14
CA ASN A 13 3.79 0.24 14.53
C ASN A 13 4.94 0.66 13.59
N ASN A 14 5.35 1.93 13.67
CA ASN A 14 6.40 2.45 12.79
C ASN A 14 7.79 1.84 13.06
N ILE A 15 8.04 1.22 14.22
CA ILE A 15 9.33 0.55 14.49
C ILE A 15 9.45 -0.70 13.63
N GLU A 16 8.36 -1.49 13.54
CA GLU A 16 8.28 -2.69 12.68
C GLU A 16 8.31 -2.33 11.19
N LEU A 17 7.77 -1.17 10.82
CA LEU A 17 7.79 -0.64 9.45
C LEU A 17 9.15 0.01 9.06
N GLY A 18 10.13 0.09 9.97
CA GLY A 18 11.47 0.64 9.70
C GLY A 18 11.63 2.14 9.97
N ARG A 19 10.88 2.69 10.92
CA ARG A 19 10.77 4.12 11.30
C ARG A 19 10.23 5.03 10.19
N VAL A 20 9.42 4.47 9.30
CA VAL A 20 8.78 5.18 8.20
C VAL A 20 7.31 5.41 8.52
N CYS A 21 6.78 6.58 8.17
CA CYS A 21 5.35 6.90 8.35
C CYS A 21 4.49 6.56 7.12
N THR A 22 5.10 6.47 5.93
CA THR A 22 4.43 6.18 4.66
C THR A 22 5.42 5.60 3.66
N LEU A 23 5.04 4.54 2.96
CA LEU A 23 5.83 3.93 1.89
C LEU A 23 5.08 4.04 0.55
N ALA A 24 5.81 4.30 -0.52
CA ALA A 24 5.31 4.25 -1.89
C ALA A 24 6.06 3.17 -2.67
N ILE A 25 5.34 2.32 -3.39
CA ILE A 25 5.93 1.31 -4.26
C ILE A 25 6.06 1.93 -5.65
N ILE A 26 7.30 2.17 -6.07
CA ILE A 26 7.60 2.77 -7.37
C ILE A 26 7.73 1.69 -8.44
N ASP A 27 8.37 0.58 -8.09
CA ASP A 27 8.48 -0.62 -8.91
C ASP A 27 8.36 -1.86 -8.02
N PRO A 28 7.38 -2.75 -8.24
CA PRO A 28 7.25 -3.98 -7.46
C PRO A 28 8.19 -5.09 -7.95
N GLY A 29 8.73 -5.00 -9.17
CA GLY A 29 9.41 -6.12 -9.83
C GLY A 29 8.53 -7.37 -9.84
N ASP A 30 9.10 -8.49 -9.39
CA ASP A 30 8.40 -9.77 -9.22
C ASP A 30 7.72 -9.93 -7.85
N SER A 31 7.68 -8.87 -7.03
CA SER A 31 7.09 -8.93 -5.69
C SER A 31 5.57 -8.99 -5.77
N ASP A 32 4.99 -9.92 -5.03
CA ASP A 32 3.53 -10.09 -4.96
C ASP A 32 2.81 -9.02 -4.11
N ILE A 33 3.51 -7.98 -3.70
CA ILE A 33 3.04 -6.94 -2.77
C ILE A 33 1.78 -6.21 -3.26
N ILE A 34 1.64 -6.01 -4.58
CA ILE A 34 0.44 -5.37 -5.17
C ILE A 34 -0.79 -6.29 -5.10
N ARG A 35 -0.61 -7.62 -5.06
CA ARG A 35 -1.74 -8.57 -4.96
C ARG A 35 -2.42 -8.55 -3.59
N SER A 36 -1.71 -8.10 -2.56
CA SER A 36 -2.25 -7.94 -1.21
C SER A 36 -3.04 -6.64 -1.01
N MET A 37 -3.01 -5.70 -1.98
CA MET A 37 -3.82 -4.49 -1.87
C MET A 37 -5.31 -4.84 -1.97
N PRO A 38 -6.14 -4.42 -1.00
CA PRO A 38 -7.58 -4.63 -1.11
C PRO A 38 -8.11 -3.84 -2.31
N GLU A 39 -9.01 -4.47 -3.08
CA GLU A 39 -9.74 -3.78 -4.15
C GLU A 39 -10.53 -2.63 -3.51
N GLN A 40 -10.29 -1.40 -3.95
CA GLN A 40 -11.13 -0.27 -3.54
C GLN A 40 -12.49 -0.46 -4.20
N THR A 41 -13.41 -1.16 -3.52
CA THR A 41 -14.84 -1.10 -3.81
C THR A 41 -15.29 0.32 -3.50
N GLY A 42 -15.18 1.21 -4.48
CA GLY A 42 -15.83 2.51 -4.43
C GLY A 42 -17.34 2.28 -4.43
N GLU A 43 -17.94 2.29 -3.24
CA GLU A 43 -19.38 2.51 -3.12
C GLU A 43 -19.68 3.90 -3.73
N LYS A 44 -20.68 3.95 -4.60
CA LYS A 44 -21.14 5.17 -5.27
C LYS A 44 -21.86 6.10 -4.31
#